data_AF-A0A5Q0BJ89-F1
#
_entry.id   AF-A0A5Q0BJ89-F1
#
_cell.length_a   1.000
_cell.length_b   1.000
_cell.length_c   1.000
_cell.angle_alpha   90.00
_cell.angle_beta   90.00
_cell.angle_gamma   90.00
#
_symmetry.space_group_name_H-M   'P 1'
#
loop_
_entity.id
_entity.type
_entity.pdbx_description
1 polymer ?
#
loop_
_entity_poly.entity_id
_entity_poly.type
_entity_poly.pdbx_seq_one_letter_code
_entity_poly.pdbx_strand_id
1 'polypeptide(L)'
;MCGISCKDVENKTLCHQVRFPENYELSSEKYYFCPSKECTVGYFSSTGHIIPKQRLRTYQEINDDKLCYCFDINADQYLSALHANNSDAVKSFVIQKTKSGDCACDIKNPSGQCCLAKFKILERLGAR
;
A
#
# COMPACT_ATOMS: atom_id res chain seq x y z
N MET A 1 -16.14 -9.63 3.87
CA MET A 1 -14.89 -9.69 3.06
C MET A 1 -15.26 -9.59 1.59
N CYS A 2 -14.50 -8.86 0.77
CA CYS A 2 -14.83 -8.59 -0.64
C CYS A 2 -14.32 -9.65 -1.64
N GLY A 3 -13.84 -10.80 -1.18
CA GLY A 3 -13.41 -11.93 -2.03
C GLY A 3 -12.06 -11.77 -2.76
N ILE A 4 -11.33 -10.69 -2.54
CA ILE A 4 -10.02 -10.44 -3.18
C ILE A 4 -8.94 -11.32 -2.55
N SER A 5 -8.16 -12.00 -3.39
CA SER A 5 -6.96 -12.72 -2.96
C SER A 5 -5.89 -11.74 -2.47
N CYS A 6 -5.40 -11.95 -1.24
CA CYS A 6 -4.47 -11.08 -0.55
C CYS A 6 -3.21 -11.86 -0.14
N LYS A 7 -2.04 -11.20 -0.16
CA LYS A 7 -0.80 -11.75 0.40
C LYS A 7 -0.72 -11.45 1.90
N ASP A 8 -0.01 -12.31 2.63
CA ASP A 8 0.29 -12.05 4.03
C ASP A 8 1.23 -10.84 4.17
N VAL A 9 1.10 -10.14 5.30
CA VAL A 9 1.94 -9.01 5.66
C VAL A 9 2.84 -9.36 6.81
N GLU A 10 4.08 -8.88 6.75
CA GLU A 10 5.04 -9.02 7.84
C GLU A 10 4.54 -8.32 9.10
N ASN A 11 4.83 -8.89 10.28
CA ASN A 11 4.39 -8.33 11.57
C ASN A 11 4.87 -6.88 11.76
N LYS A 12 6.10 -6.56 11.31
CA LYS A 12 6.60 -5.17 11.33
C LYS A 12 5.70 -4.20 10.56
N THR A 13 5.14 -4.61 9.42
CA THR A 13 4.20 -3.80 8.64
C THR A 13 2.98 -3.50 9.49
N LEU A 14 2.39 -4.57 10.06
CA LEU A 14 1.18 -4.51 10.86
C LEU A 14 1.36 -3.57 12.07
N CYS A 15 2.43 -3.74 12.84
CA CYS A 15 2.73 -2.93 14.02
C CYS A 15 2.94 -1.43 13.71
N HIS A 16 3.52 -1.11 12.55
CA HIS A 16 3.71 0.29 12.13
C HIS A 16 2.46 0.92 11.53
N GLN A 17 1.54 0.11 10.99
CA GLN A 17 0.34 0.58 10.31
C GLN A 17 -0.85 0.70 11.23
N VAL A 18 -1.04 -0.23 12.16
CA VAL A 18 -2.15 -0.22 13.10
C VAL A 18 -1.91 0.88 14.16
N ARG A 19 -2.95 1.65 14.48
CA ARG A 19 -2.91 2.68 15.53
C ARG A 19 -2.99 2.03 16.92
N PHE A 20 -2.53 2.75 17.93
CA PHE A 20 -2.73 2.39 19.33
C PHE A 20 -4.20 2.65 19.74
N PRO A 21 -4.83 1.80 20.58
CA PRO A 21 -4.25 0.65 21.28
C PRO A 21 -4.25 -0.66 20.49
N GLU A 22 -4.89 -0.74 19.33
CA GLU A 22 -5.07 -2.01 18.60
C GLU A 22 -3.74 -2.66 18.18
N ASN A 23 -2.68 -1.87 17.98
CA ASN A 23 -1.36 -2.39 17.64
C ASN A 23 -0.66 -3.12 18.81
N TYR A 24 -1.08 -2.89 20.05
CA TYR A 24 -0.57 -3.59 21.23
C TYR A 24 -1.20 -4.98 21.38
N GLU A 25 -2.41 -5.17 20.87
CA GLU A 25 -3.19 -6.41 20.99
C GLU A 25 -2.98 -7.37 19.80
N LEU A 26 -2.00 -7.08 18.93
CA LEU A 26 -1.74 -7.90 17.74
C LEU A 26 -1.17 -9.26 18.13
N SER A 27 -1.84 -10.32 17.67
CA SER A 27 -1.38 -11.70 17.77
C SER A 27 -0.19 -11.97 16.84
N SER A 28 0.53 -13.08 17.08
CA SER A 28 1.60 -13.59 16.20
C SER A 28 1.07 -14.34 14.96
N GLU A 29 -0.21 -14.17 14.63
CA GLU A 29 -0.86 -14.84 13.50
C GLU A 29 -0.48 -14.18 12.16
N LYS A 30 -0.83 -14.86 11.06
CA LYS A 30 -0.72 -14.25 9.73
C LYS A 30 -1.88 -13.28 9.51
N TYR A 31 -1.53 -12.07 9.13
CA TYR A 31 -2.47 -11.04 8.71
C TYR A 31 -2.33 -10.77 7.21
N TYR A 32 -3.41 -10.30 6.62
CA TYR A 32 -3.53 -10.00 5.20
C TYR A 32 -4.10 -8.60 5.03
N PHE A 33 -3.54 -7.80 4.13
CA PHE A 33 -4.06 -6.47 3.80
C PHE A 33 -5.09 -6.55 2.68
N CYS A 34 -6.25 -5.92 2.84
CA CYS A 34 -7.25 -5.79 1.78
C CYS A 34 -7.05 -4.49 0.99
N PRO A 35 -6.59 -4.56 -0.29
CA PRO A 35 -6.27 -3.37 -1.08
C PRO A 35 -7.48 -2.65 -1.67
N SER A 36 -8.68 -3.23 -1.59
CA SER A 36 -9.90 -2.61 -2.13
C SER A 36 -10.30 -1.39 -1.31
N LYS A 37 -10.42 -0.22 -1.96
CA LYS A 37 -10.88 1.01 -1.33
C LYS A 37 -12.34 0.93 -0.86
N GLU A 38 -13.19 0.26 -1.64
CA GLU A 38 -14.60 0.05 -1.31
C GLU A 38 -14.80 -0.90 -0.13
N CYS A 39 -13.77 -1.64 0.28
CA CYS A 39 -13.83 -2.51 1.43
C CYS A 39 -13.34 -1.79 2.68
N THR A 40 -14.15 -1.75 3.73
CA THR A 40 -13.80 -1.13 5.03
C THR A 40 -12.74 -1.91 5.82
N VAL A 41 -12.49 -3.17 5.47
CA VAL A 41 -11.46 -4.03 6.08
C VAL A 41 -10.07 -3.53 5.70
N GLY A 42 -9.22 -3.27 6.69
CA GLY A 42 -7.80 -2.96 6.51
C GLY A 42 -6.98 -4.25 6.52
N TYR A 43 -6.85 -4.85 7.70
CA TYR A 43 -6.24 -6.17 7.88
C TYR A 43 -7.26 -7.20 8.34
N PHE A 44 -6.98 -8.46 8.03
CA PHE A 44 -7.68 -9.60 8.61
C PHE A 44 -6.71 -10.75 8.89
N SER A 45 -6.93 -11.52 9.95
CA SER A 45 -6.13 -12.72 10.26
C SER A 45 -6.76 -13.99 9.66
N SER A 46 -5.98 -15.07 9.61
CA SER A 46 -6.48 -16.40 9.24
C SER A 46 -7.52 -16.96 10.22
N THR A 47 -7.60 -16.42 11.44
CA THR A 47 -8.55 -16.83 12.50
C THR A 47 -9.78 -15.93 12.58
N GLY A 48 -9.88 -14.91 11.71
CA GLY A 48 -11.05 -14.06 11.58
C GLY A 48 -10.99 -12.75 12.37
N HIS A 49 -9.85 -12.42 12.99
CA HIS A 49 -9.65 -11.08 13.56
C HIS A 49 -9.64 -10.04 12.43
N ILE A 50 -10.36 -8.93 12.58
CA ILE A 50 -10.49 -7.88 11.56
C ILE A 50 -10.07 -6.54 12.16
N ILE A 51 -9.20 -5.83 11.44
CA ILE A 51 -8.79 -4.47 11.74
C ILE A 51 -9.33 -3.55 10.63
N PRO A 52 -10.25 -2.61 10.94
CA PRO A 52 -10.79 -1.68 9.95
C PRO A 52 -9.73 -0.72 9.40
N LYS A 53 -9.87 -0.29 8.14
CA LYS A 53 -8.99 0.71 7.51
C LYS A 53 -8.86 2.00 8.33
N GLN A 54 -9.95 2.43 8.98
CA GLN A 54 -9.99 3.62 9.84
C GLN A 54 -9.02 3.54 11.03
N ARG A 55 -8.64 2.33 11.46
CA ARG A 55 -7.65 2.10 12.51
C ARG A 55 -6.21 2.11 12.01
N LEU A 56 -5.99 2.33 10.71
CA LEU A 56 -4.65 2.38 10.13
C LEU A 56 -4.13 3.81 10.04
N ARG A 57 -2.85 4.02 10.33
CA ARG A 57 -2.16 5.31 10.19
C ARG A 57 -2.33 5.90 8.79
N THR A 58 -2.31 5.03 7.78
CA THR A 58 -2.42 5.37 6.35
C THR A 58 -3.86 5.45 5.83
N TYR A 59 -4.87 5.56 6.71
CA TYR A 59 -6.27 5.55 6.29
C TYR A 59 -6.58 6.59 5.21
N GLN A 60 -6.06 7.81 5.37
CA GLN A 60 -6.29 8.89 4.41
C GLN A 60 -5.62 8.59 3.07
N GLU A 61 -4.35 8.17 3.09
CA GLU A 61 -3.58 7.80 1.91
C GLU A 61 -4.20 6.64 1.14
N ILE A 62 -4.84 5.69 1.82
CA ILE A 62 -5.59 4.61 1.16
C ILE A 62 -6.79 5.17 0.38
N ASN A 63 -7.54 6.10 0.98
CA ASN A 63 -8.69 6.74 0.34
C ASN A 63 -8.25 7.60 -0.86
N ASP A 64 -7.10 8.27 -0.75
CA ASP A 64 -6.52 9.13 -1.78
C ASP A 64 -5.79 8.36 -2.91
N ASP A 65 -5.88 7.02 -2.93
CA ASP A 65 -5.16 6.15 -3.87
C ASP A 65 -3.65 6.33 -3.90
N LYS A 66 -3.02 6.46 -2.73
CA LYS A 66 -1.57 6.55 -2.66
C LYS A 66 -0.92 5.39 -3.40
N LEU A 67 -0.11 5.73 -4.40
CA LEU A 67 0.62 4.78 -5.22
C LEU A 67 1.96 4.46 -4.56
N CYS A 68 2.71 5.48 -4.16
CA CYS A 68 3.98 5.35 -3.45
C CYS A 68 3.90 6.02 -2.07
N TYR A 69 3.75 5.21 -1.02
CA TYR A 69 3.75 5.66 0.36
C TYR A 69 5.13 6.18 0.84
N CYS A 70 6.24 5.77 0.19
CA CYS A 70 7.58 6.24 0.55
C CYS A 70 7.79 7.72 0.21
N PHE A 71 7.32 8.13 -0.98
CA PHE A 71 7.65 9.42 -1.60
C PHE A 71 6.42 10.23 -1.98
N ASP A 72 5.28 9.94 -1.35
CA ASP A 72 4.06 10.74 -1.43
C ASP A 72 3.46 10.90 -2.84
N ILE A 73 3.55 9.85 -3.67
CA ILE A 73 3.00 9.87 -5.04
C ILE A 73 1.63 9.20 -5.07
N ASN A 74 0.61 9.90 -5.57
CA ASN A 74 -0.73 9.36 -5.80
C ASN A 74 -0.86 8.71 -7.20
N ALA A 75 -1.84 7.83 -7.36
CA ALA A 75 -2.08 7.16 -8.63
C ALA A 75 -2.47 8.15 -9.75
N ASP A 76 -3.27 9.17 -9.45
CA ASP A 76 -3.72 10.21 -10.39
C ASP A 76 -2.57 11.08 -10.92
N GLN A 77 -1.60 11.42 -10.07
CA GLN A 77 -0.38 12.14 -10.44
C GLN A 77 0.42 11.32 -11.46
N TYR A 78 0.57 10.01 -11.23
CA TYR A 78 1.29 9.14 -12.15
C TYR A 78 0.52 8.88 -13.46
N LEU A 79 -0.81 8.74 -13.40
CA LEU A 79 -1.66 8.60 -14.58
C LEU A 79 -1.65 9.88 -15.44
N SER A 80 -1.71 11.04 -14.80
CA SER A 80 -1.54 12.33 -15.50
C SER A 80 -0.19 12.42 -16.18
N ALA A 81 0.86 11.90 -15.53
CA ALA A 81 2.20 11.87 -16.09
C ALA A 81 2.32 10.90 -17.29
N LEU A 82 1.63 9.77 -17.25
CA LEU A 82 1.52 8.85 -18.39
C LEU A 82 0.86 9.55 -19.59
N HIS A 83 -0.25 10.24 -19.38
CA HIS A 83 -0.96 10.96 -20.45
C HIS A 83 -0.13 12.12 -21.04
N ALA A 84 0.72 12.75 -20.22
CA ALA A 84 1.62 13.82 -20.64
C ALA A 84 2.97 13.33 -21.20
N ASN A 85 3.19 12.02 -21.34
CA ASN A 85 4.46 11.41 -21.75
C ASN A 85 5.67 11.82 -20.89
N ASN A 86 5.49 12.04 -19.59
CA ASN A 86 6.56 12.39 -18.65
C ASN A 86 6.65 11.43 -17.43
N SER A 87 5.94 10.29 -17.47
CA SER A 87 5.94 9.26 -16.42
C SER A 87 7.31 8.64 -16.13
N ASP A 88 8.19 8.59 -17.14
CA ASP A 88 9.51 7.95 -17.02
C ASP A 88 10.38 8.62 -15.96
N ALA A 89 10.30 9.96 -15.83
CA ALA A 89 11.03 10.70 -14.81
C ALA A 89 10.56 10.31 -13.39
N VAL A 90 9.24 10.24 -13.18
CA VAL A 90 8.64 9.86 -11.89
C VAL A 90 9.03 8.44 -11.51
N LYS A 91 8.90 7.48 -12.45
CA LYS A 91 9.26 6.09 -12.19
C LYS A 91 10.76 5.92 -11.96
N SER A 92 11.60 6.61 -12.74
CA SER A 92 13.06 6.55 -12.59
C SER A 92 13.51 7.07 -11.23
N PHE A 93 12.92 8.17 -10.75
CA PHE A 93 13.14 8.67 -9.39
C PHE A 93 12.83 7.61 -8.32
N VAL A 94 11.65 6.96 -8.40
CA VAL A 94 11.27 5.91 -7.43
C VAL A 94 12.22 4.70 -7.50
N ILE A 95 12.62 4.28 -8.71
CA ILE A 95 13.58 3.18 -8.90
C ILE A 95 14.92 3.53 -8.26
N GLN A 96 15.44 4.74 -8.49
CA GLN A 96 16.72 5.19 -7.95
C GLN A 96 16.67 5.20 -6.42
N LYS A 97 15.64 5.83 -5.83
CA LYS A 97 15.47 5.87 -4.38
C LYS A 97 15.29 4.49 -3.74
N THR A 98 14.63 3.57 -4.43
CA THR A 98 14.54 2.17 -3.97
C THR A 98 15.92 1.50 -3.98
N LYS A 99 16.71 1.67 -5.03
CA LYS A 99 18.08 1.10 -5.13
C LYS A 99 19.04 1.67 -4.09
N SER A 100 18.87 2.95 -3.72
CA SER A 100 19.69 3.62 -2.71
C SER A 100 19.30 3.26 -1.27
N GLY A 101 18.23 2.48 -1.05
CA GLY A 101 17.75 2.13 0.29
C GLY A 101 16.96 3.24 0.98
N ASP A 102 16.56 4.30 0.26
CA ASP A 102 15.82 5.44 0.81
C ASP A 102 14.32 5.15 1.03
N CYS A 103 13.84 3.96 0.65
CA CYS A 103 12.43 3.57 0.83
C CYS A 103 12.28 2.60 1.99
N ALA A 104 11.18 2.77 2.73
CA ALA A 104 10.75 1.93 3.83
C ALA A 104 9.35 1.34 3.54
N CYS A 105 9.15 0.77 2.34
CA CYS A 105 7.82 0.31 1.90
C CYS A 105 7.25 -0.82 2.75
N ASP A 106 8.12 -1.61 3.37
CA ASP A 106 7.81 -2.67 4.32
C ASP A 106 7.14 -2.16 5.61
N ILE A 107 7.24 -0.87 5.92
CA ILE A 107 6.53 -0.26 7.06
C ILE A 107 5.62 0.91 6.66
N LYS A 108 5.88 1.59 5.54
CA LYS A 108 5.08 2.72 5.06
C LYS A 108 3.89 2.31 4.19
N ASN A 109 4.02 1.25 3.39
CA ASN A 109 2.90 0.76 2.58
C ASN A 109 2.09 -0.25 3.42
N PRO A 110 0.77 -0.09 3.58
CA PRO A 110 -0.03 -1.02 4.37
C PRO A 110 -0.01 -2.47 3.84
N SER A 111 0.30 -2.69 2.57
CA SER A 111 0.52 -4.04 2.02
C SER A 111 1.90 -4.63 2.32
N GLY A 112 2.85 -3.84 2.83
CA GLY A 112 4.26 -4.21 2.96
C GLY A 112 4.99 -4.38 1.62
N GLN A 113 4.33 -4.13 0.49
CA GLN A 113 4.89 -4.35 -0.84
C GLN A 113 5.51 -3.08 -1.43
N CYS A 114 6.54 -3.24 -2.27
CA CYS A 114 7.11 -2.14 -3.03
C CYS A 114 6.10 -1.60 -4.07
N CYS A 115 5.94 -0.28 -4.12
CA CYS A 115 5.01 0.40 -5.03
C CYS A 115 5.32 0.15 -6.51
N LEU A 116 6.57 -0.17 -6.89
CA LEU A 116 6.99 -0.39 -8.28
C LEU A 116 6.17 -1.49 -8.99
N ALA A 117 5.61 -2.45 -8.25
CA ALA A 117 4.69 -3.44 -8.82
C ALA A 117 3.40 -2.78 -9.33
N LYS A 118 2.84 -1.81 -8.60
CA LYS A 118 1.61 -1.08 -8.95
C LYS A 118 1.84 -0.07 -10.09
N PHE A 119 3.03 0.53 -10.18
CA PHE A 119 3.43 1.33 -11.36
C PHE A 119 3.28 0.54 -12.67
N LYS A 120 3.82 -0.70 -12.71
CA LYS A 120 3.71 -1.60 -13.88
C LYS A 120 2.26 -1.97 -14.23
N ILE A 121 1.36 -2.03 -13.23
CA ILE A 121 -0.05 -2.30 -13.47
C ILE A 121 -0.71 -1.08 -14.11
N LEU A 122 -0.47 0.12 -13.58
CA LEU A 122 -1.04 1.37 -14.13
C LEU A 122 -0.59 1.63 -15.57
N GLU A 123 0.68 1.38 -15.88
CA GLU A 123 1.20 1.47 -17.27
C GLU A 123 0.43 0.58 -18.25
N ARG A 124 0.07 -0.65 -17.83
CA ARG A 124 -0.70 -1.57 -18.69
C ARG A 124 -2.16 -1.14 -18.86
N LEU A 125 -2.71 -0.42 -17.88
CA LEU A 125 -4.08 0.07 -17.92
C LEU A 125 -4.19 1.38 -18.69
N GLY A 126 -3.21 2.28 -18.56
CA GLY A 126 -3.14 3.58 -19.25
C GLY A 126 -2.54 3.53 -20.67
N ALA A 127 -1.99 2.39 -21.09
CA ALA A 127 -1.58 2.15 -22.49
C ALA A 127 -2.75 1.72 -23.40
N ARG A 128 -3.99 1.78 -22.90
CA ARG A 128 -5.24 1.56 -23.64
C ARG A 128 -5.98 2.89 -23.75
#